data_AF-A0A8H4RCH3-F1
#
_entry.id   AF-A0A8H4RCH3-F1
#
_cell.length_a   1.000
_cell.length_b   1.000
_cell.length_c   1.000
_cell.angle_alpha   90.00
_cell.angle_beta   90.00
_cell.angle_gamma   90.00
#
_symmetry.space_group_name_H-M   'P 1'
#
loop_
_entity.id
_entity.type
_entity.pdbx_description
1 polymer ?
#
loop_
_entity_poly.entity_id
_entity_poly.type
_entity_poly.pdbx_seq_one_letter_code
_entity_poly.pdbx_strand_id
1 'polypeptide(L)'
;MLPKARTITRSTGVVVGLAGTASAAPLLFFIPGAEERLAAQAAKWGPRWNRGFAHIAPRMERGAARVEPGVKRGVKVVEPPLKKAALWSRLMVRAVQDYRSQYSEGVGEGEEAMMRWYVCTGCGVG
;
A
#
# COMPACT_ATOMS: atom_id res chain seq x y z
N MET A 1 19.99 37.42 11.93
CA MET A 1 20.69 36.12 11.95
C MET A 1 20.15 35.27 10.81
N LEU A 2 20.87 35.16 9.69
CA LEU A 2 20.45 34.33 8.55
C LEU A 2 20.84 32.86 8.82
N PRO A 3 19.93 31.88 8.65
CA PRO A 3 20.26 30.48 8.89
C PRO A 3 21.28 30.00 7.86
N LYS A 4 22.35 29.38 8.37
CA LYS A 4 23.43 28.75 7.58
C LYS A 4 22.82 27.69 6.66
N ALA A 5 23.02 27.83 5.35
CA ALA A 5 22.53 26.89 4.35
C ALA A 5 22.93 25.45 4.73
N ARG A 6 21.95 24.58 5.00
CA ARG A 6 22.20 23.15 5.18
C ARG A 6 22.67 22.62 3.83
N THR A 7 23.95 22.30 3.74
CA THR A 7 24.49 21.52 2.64
C THR A 7 23.74 20.19 2.61
N ILE A 8 22.80 20.06 1.67
CA ILE A 8 22.12 18.79 1.39
C ILE A 8 23.22 17.79 1.07
N THR A 9 23.40 16.80 1.96
CA THR A 9 24.36 15.73 1.76
C THR A 9 24.00 15.01 0.46
N ARG A 10 24.99 14.64 -0.36
CA ARG A 10 24.74 13.96 -1.65
C ARG A 10 23.80 12.76 -1.51
N SER A 11 23.87 12.05 -0.37
CA SER A 11 22.96 10.94 -0.03
C SER A 11 21.50 11.37 0.07
N THR A 12 21.20 12.50 0.74
CA THR A 12 19.85 13.05 0.85
C THR A 12 19.30 13.48 -0.50
N GLY A 13 20.14 14.07 -1.36
CA GLY A 13 19.76 14.41 -2.73
C GLY A 13 19.39 13.20 -3.58
N VAL A 14 20.15 12.09 -3.45
CA VAL A 14 19.83 10.83 -4.15
C VAL A 14 18.52 10.23 -3.65
N VAL A 15 18.30 10.17 -2.34
CA VAL A 15 17.07 9.59 -1.76
C VAL A 15 15.83 10.39 -2.16
N VAL A 16 15.91 11.73 -2.08
CA VAL A 16 14.80 12.61 -2.49
C VAL A 16 14.54 12.51 -3.99
N GLY A 17 15.60 12.44 -4.81
CA GLY A 17 15.47 12.26 -6.26
C GLY A 17 14.82 10.93 -6.64
N LEU A 18 15.20 9.83 -5.98
CA LEU A 18 14.62 8.51 -6.20
C LEU A 18 13.15 8.43 -5.75
N ALA A 19 12.83 9.07 -4.62
CA ALA A 19 11.44 9.14 -4.15
C ALA A 19 10.55 9.93 -5.12
N GLY A 20 11.07 11.03 -5.70
CA GLY A 20 10.34 11.85 -6.67
C GLY A 20 10.11 11.16 -8.02
N THR A 21 11.06 10.37 -8.51
CA THR A 21 10.86 9.61 -9.77
C THR A 21 9.93 8.41 -9.59
N ALA A 22 9.97 7.76 -8.43
CA ALA A 22 9.06 6.66 -8.11
C ALA A 22 7.58 7.12 -8.03
N SER A 23 7.32 8.31 -7.50
CA SER A 23 5.95 8.86 -7.43
C SER A 23 5.43 9.36 -8.78
N ALA A 24 6.32 9.69 -9.72
CA ALA A 24 5.94 10.06 -11.10
C ALA A 24 5.72 8.84 -12.01
N ALA A 25 6.17 7.65 -11.61
CA ALA A 25 6.02 6.43 -12.40
C ALA A 25 4.57 6.09 -12.78
N PRO A 26 3.55 6.23 -11.89
CA PRO A 26 2.15 5.98 -12.26
C PRO A 26 1.64 6.87 -13.38
N LEU A 27 2.14 8.11 -13.52
CA LEU A 27 1.74 9.04 -14.57
C LEU A 27 2.30 8.63 -15.95
N LEU A 28 3.43 7.93 -15.99
CA LEU A 28 4.01 7.41 -17.23
C LEU A 28 3.17 6.28 -17.85
N PHE A 29 2.40 5.55 -17.04
CA PHE A 29 1.49 4.49 -17.52
C PHE A 29 0.20 5.01 -18.17
N PHE A 30 -0.12 6.30 -18.01
CA PHE A 30 -1.30 6.91 -18.65
C PHE A 30 -1.05 7.39 -20.09
N ILE A 31 0.18 7.33 -20.59
CA ILE A 31 0.52 7.71 -21.98
C ILE A 31 0.44 6.44 -22.85
N PRO A 32 -0.53 6.33 -23.78
CA PRO A 32 -0.60 5.19 -24.69
C PRO A 32 0.69 5.12 -25.54
N GLY A 33 1.31 3.94 -25.61
CA GLY A 33 2.58 3.72 -26.34
C GLY A 33 3.86 4.00 -25.54
N ALA A 34 3.76 4.38 -24.26
CA ALA A 34 4.93 4.51 -23.39
C ALA A 34 5.62 3.16 -23.13
N GLU A 35 4.86 2.07 -23.06
CA GLU A 35 5.40 0.73 -22.80
C GLU A 35 6.30 0.23 -23.94
N GLU A 36 5.96 0.47 -25.20
CA GLU A 36 6.78 0.06 -26.35
C GLU A 36 8.09 0.85 -26.42
N ARG A 37 8.04 2.15 -26.10
CA ARG A 37 9.23 2.99 -26.00
C ARG A 37 10.12 2.59 -24.83
N LEU A 38 9.51 2.29 -23.68
CA LEU A 38 10.22 1.77 -22.51
C LEU A 38 10.83 0.40 -22.80
N ALA A 39 10.14 -0.50 -23.49
CA ALA A 39 10.64 -1.81 -23.88
C ALA A 39 11.79 -1.70 -24.88
N ALA A 40 11.70 -0.82 -25.89
CA ALA A 40 12.78 -0.57 -26.84
C ALA A 40 14.03 0.03 -26.16
N GLN A 41 13.84 0.95 -25.21
CA GLN A 41 14.94 1.47 -24.40
C GLN A 41 15.49 0.38 -23.46
N ALA A 42 14.63 -0.41 -22.81
CA ALA A 42 15.03 -1.50 -21.93
C ALA A 42 15.83 -2.58 -22.68
N ALA A 43 15.50 -2.86 -23.95
CA ALA A 43 16.29 -3.76 -24.79
C ALA A 43 17.70 -3.22 -25.09
N LYS A 44 17.84 -1.89 -25.22
CA LYS A 44 19.14 -1.23 -25.48
C LYS A 44 20.01 -1.14 -24.23
N TRP A 45 19.42 -0.81 -23.08
CA TRP A 45 20.14 -0.59 -21.83
C TRP A 45 20.26 -1.86 -20.98
N GLY A 46 19.33 -2.80 -21.12
CA GLY A 46 19.23 -4.04 -20.34
C GLY A 46 20.50 -4.90 -20.33
N PRO A 47 21.16 -5.18 -21.47
CA PRO A 47 22.38 -5.99 -21.48
C PRO A 47 23.55 -5.33 -20.76
N ARG A 48 23.70 -4.01 -20.87
CA ARG A 48 24.77 -3.25 -20.20
C ARG A 48 24.48 -3.10 -18.70
N TRP A 49 23.21 -2.93 -18.35
CA TRP A 49 22.72 -2.91 -16.99
C TRP A 49 22.98 -4.26 -16.30
N ASN A 50 22.60 -5.38 -16.92
CA ASN A 50 22.82 -6.72 -16.38
C ASN A 50 24.30 -7.03 -16.09
N ARG A 51 25.23 -6.59 -16.95
CA ARG A 51 26.67 -6.75 -16.68
C ARG A 51 27.13 -5.95 -15.46
N GLY A 52 26.62 -4.73 -15.29
CA GLY A 52 26.90 -3.90 -14.11
C GLY A 52 26.34 -4.51 -12.82
N PHE A 53 25.10 -5.02 -12.87
CA PHE A 53 24.48 -5.70 -11.74
C PHE A 53 25.19 -7.00 -11.40
N ALA A 54 25.59 -7.81 -12.39
CA ALA A 54 26.36 -9.02 -12.15
C ALA A 54 27.70 -8.76 -11.43
N HIS A 55 28.34 -7.62 -11.68
CA HIS A 55 29.57 -7.23 -10.98
C HIS A 55 29.31 -6.74 -9.54
N ILE A 56 28.19 -6.07 -9.31
CA ILE A 56 27.83 -5.50 -8.00
C ILE A 56 27.12 -6.53 -7.10
N ALA A 57 26.38 -7.47 -7.69
CA ALA A 57 25.66 -8.55 -7.03
C ALA A 57 26.50 -9.27 -5.95
N PRO A 58 27.72 -9.77 -6.21
CA PRO A 58 28.50 -10.46 -5.17
C PRO A 58 28.92 -9.54 -4.01
N ARG A 59 29.04 -8.23 -4.24
CA ARG A 59 29.32 -7.25 -3.16
C ARG A 59 28.06 -6.97 -2.35
N MET A 60 26.92 -6.87 -3.00
CA MET A 60 25.62 -6.71 -2.36
C MET A 60 25.23 -7.96 -1.58
N GLU A 61 25.47 -9.16 -2.09
CA GLU A 61 25.24 -10.43 -1.37
C GLU A 61 26.08 -10.52 -0.11
N ARG A 62 27.36 -10.12 -0.15
CA ARG A 62 28.20 -10.04 1.06
C ARG A 62 27.70 -8.99 2.05
N GLY A 63 27.25 -7.83 1.56
CA GLY A 63 26.63 -6.81 2.39
C GLY A 63 25.34 -7.30 3.04
N ALA A 64 24.50 -7.96 2.25
CA ALA A 64 23.25 -8.57 2.67
C ALA A 64 23.50 -9.65 3.72
N ALA A 65 24.45 -10.56 3.51
CA ALA A 65 24.83 -11.60 4.47
C ALA A 65 25.29 -11.02 5.83
N ARG A 66 25.90 -9.82 5.83
CA ARG A 66 26.32 -9.13 7.06
C ARG A 66 25.16 -8.45 7.78
N VAL A 67 24.16 -7.99 7.04
CA VAL A 67 22.97 -7.30 7.55
C VAL A 67 21.85 -8.28 7.93
N GLU A 68 21.79 -9.43 7.26
CA GLU A 68 20.84 -10.52 7.47
C GLU A 68 20.66 -10.92 8.94
N PRO A 69 21.72 -11.13 9.75
CA PRO A 69 21.54 -11.46 11.16
C PRO A 69 20.90 -10.32 11.97
N GLY A 70 21.20 -9.06 11.64
CA GLY A 70 20.60 -7.89 12.29
C GLY A 70 19.13 -7.74 11.92
N VAL A 71 18.79 -7.92 10.64
CA VAL A 71 17.41 -7.89 10.16
C VAL A 71 16.60 -9.05 10.76
N LYS A 72 17.13 -10.27 10.79
CA LYS A 72 16.46 -11.42 11.43
C LYS A 72 16.20 -11.16 12.92
N ARG A 73 17.11 -10.51 13.64
CA ARG A 73 16.90 -10.11 15.05
C ARG A 73 15.81 -9.04 15.16
N GLY A 74 15.85 -8.01 14.31
CA GLY A 74 14.81 -6.97 14.28
C GLY A 74 13.42 -7.52 13.94
N VAL A 75 13.34 -8.41 12.95
CA VAL A 75 12.10 -9.09 12.56
C VAL A 75 11.58 -9.96 13.70
N LYS A 76 12.42 -10.70 14.43
CA LYS A 76 11.98 -11.46 15.61
C LYS A 76 11.40 -10.58 16.73
N VAL A 77 11.86 -9.34 16.87
CA VAL A 77 11.33 -8.39 17.86
C VAL A 77 10.02 -7.76 17.40
N VAL A 78 9.89 -7.48 16.09
CA VAL A 78 8.72 -6.81 15.50
C VAL A 78 7.59 -7.79 15.12
N GLU A 79 7.91 -9.04 14.78
CA GLU A 79 6.92 -10.06 14.44
C GLU A 79 5.84 -10.28 15.51
N PRO A 80 6.17 -10.46 16.81
CA PRO A 80 5.15 -10.70 17.82
C PRO A 80 4.12 -9.56 17.96
N PRO A 81 4.49 -8.27 18.05
CA PRO A 81 3.51 -7.19 18.08
C PRO A 81 2.78 -7.03 16.74
N LEU A 82 3.43 -7.28 15.61
CA LEU A 82 2.81 -7.16 14.29
C LEU A 82 1.77 -8.25 14.04
N LYS A 83 2.06 -9.50 14.44
CA LYS A 83 1.10 -10.61 14.40
C LYS A 83 -0.11 -10.35 15.30
N LYS A 84 0.12 -9.75 16.48
CA LYS A 84 -0.98 -9.31 17.35
C LYS A 84 -1.80 -8.20 16.68
N ALA A 85 -1.17 -7.18 16.11
CA ALA A 85 -1.87 -6.11 15.41
C ALA A 85 -2.68 -6.62 14.20
N ALA A 86 -2.13 -7.58 13.45
CA ALA A 86 -2.83 -8.23 12.33
C ALA A 86 -4.02 -9.09 12.80
N LEU A 87 -3.91 -9.76 13.95
CA LEU A 87 -5.02 -10.46 14.56
C LEU A 87 -6.12 -9.49 14.98
N TRP A 88 -5.75 -8.39 15.64
CA TRP A 88 -6.69 -7.35 16.07
C TRP A 88 -7.40 -6.67 14.90
N SER A 89 -6.67 -6.32 13.84
CA SER A 89 -7.28 -5.74 12.64
C SER A 89 -8.26 -6.71 11.99
N ARG A 90 -7.91 -8.00 11.91
CA ARG A 90 -8.80 -9.04 11.39
C ARG A 90 -10.07 -9.21 12.24
N LEU A 91 -9.92 -9.21 13.56
CA LEU A 91 -11.05 -9.27 14.49
C LEU A 91 -11.95 -8.05 14.37
N MET A 92 -11.37 -6.84 14.28
CA MET A 92 -12.13 -5.61 14.11
C MET A 92 -12.87 -5.57 12.78
N VAL A 93 -12.24 -5.95 11.67
CA VAL A 93 -12.92 -6.04 10.37
C VAL A 93 -14.12 -6.99 10.46
N ARG A 94 -13.95 -8.13 11.14
CA ARG A 94 -15.05 -9.08 11.34
C ARG A 94 -16.17 -8.50 12.20
N ALA A 95 -15.84 -7.85 13.32
CA ALA A 95 -16.82 -7.19 14.18
C ALA A 95 -17.58 -6.06 13.46
N VAL A 96 -16.89 -5.26 12.64
CA VAL A 96 -17.52 -4.21 11.81
C VAL A 96 -18.47 -4.83 10.78
N GLN A 97 -18.10 -5.96 10.19
CA GLN A 97 -18.93 -6.64 9.21
C GLN A 97 -20.16 -7.29 9.84
N ASP A 98 -20.01 -7.89 11.03
CA ASP A 98 -21.12 -8.42 11.82
C ASP A 98 -22.09 -7.28 12.23
N TYR A 99 -21.57 -6.14 12.69
CA TYR A 99 -22.38 -4.95 12.98
C TYR A 99 -23.14 -4.43 11.75
N ARG A 100 -22.48 -4.38 10.59
CA ARG A 100 -23.11 -3.98 9.34
C ARG A 100 -24.24 -4.93 8.93
N SER A 101 -24.06 -6.24 9.13
CA SER A 101 -25.09 -7.25 8.86
C SER A 101 -26.31 -7.04 9.76
N GLN A 102 -26.08 -6.85 11.06
CA GLN A 102 -27.14 -6.63 12.02
C GLN A 102 -27.94 -5.35 11.75
N TYR A 103 -27.26 -4.29 11.28
CA TYR A 103 -27.94 -3.05 10.87
C TYR A 103 -28.72 -3.21 9.55
N SER A 104 -28.23 -4.00 8.58
CA SER A 104 -28.98 -4.26 7.36
C SER A 104 -30.27 -5.05 7.58
N GLU A 105 -30.28 -5.96 8.56
CA GLU A 105 -31.50 -6.68 8.95
C GLU A 105 -32.49 -5.77 9.70
N GLY A 106 -31.99 -4.92 10.60
CA GLY A 106 -32.83 -3.99 11.37
C GLY A 106 -33.48 -2.87 10.54
N VAL A 107 -32.84 -2.42 9.45
CA VAL A 107 -33.46 -1.48 8.50
C VAL A 107 -34.58 -2.16 7.70
N GLY A 108 -34.41 -3.44 7.34
CA GLY A 108 -35.43 -4.24 6.66
C GLY A 108 -36.69 -4.45 7.52
N GLU A 109 -36.54 -4.80 8.79
CA GLU A 109 -37.69 -4.96 9.70
C GLU A 109 -38.38 -3.62 10.01
N GLY A 110 -37.62 -2.52 10.11
CA GLY A 110 -38.16 -1.18 10.31
C GLY A 110 -38.97 -0.67 9.12
N GLU A 111 -38.49 -0.89 7.89
CA GLU A 111 -39.23 -0.56 6.66
C GLU A 111 -40.43 -1.48 6.44
N GLU A 112 -40.34 -2.79 6.72
CA GLU A 112 -41.50 -3.69 6.67
C GLU A 112 -42.56 -3.32 7.71
N ALA A 113 -42.16 -2.98 8.95
CA ALA A 113 -43.09 -2.52 9.99
C ALA A 113 -43.74 -1.17 9.62
N MET A 114 -42.99 -0.25 9.02
CA MET A 114 -43.50 1.05 8.56
C MET A 114 -44.41 0.90 7.34
N MET A 115 -44.07 0.05 6.36
CA MET A 115 -44.94 -0.27 5.21
C MET A 115 -46.21 -1.02 5.65
N ARG A 116 -46.13 -1.92 6.62
CA ARG A 116 -47.30 -2.62 7.18
C ARG A 116 -48.23 -1.66 7.94
N TRP A 117 -47.68 -0.65 8.62
CA TRP A 117 -48.47 0.45 9.18
C TRP A 117 -49.16 1.30 8.10
N TYR A 118 -48.42 1.72 7.06
CA TYR A 118 -48.97 2.53 5.96
C TYR A 118 -50.06 1.82 5.16
N VAL A 119 -49.93 0.51 4.94
CA VAL A 119 -50.96 -0.29 4.25
C VAL A 119 -52.20 -0.49 5.14
N CYS A 120 -52.04 -0.59 6.48
CA CYS A 120 -53.16 -0.65 7.41
C CYS A 120 -53.93 0.67 7.54
N THR A 121 -53.27 1.83 7.50
CA THR A 121 -53.96 3.14 7.56
C THR A 121 -54.59 3.57 6.24
N GLY A 122 -54.23 2.95 5.11
CA GLY A 122 -54.83 3.22 3.79
C GLY A 122 -56.14 2.48 3.49
N CYS A 123 -56.60 1.57 4.37
CA CYS A 123 -57.75 0.69 4.08
C CYS A 123 -59.04 1.04 4.85
N GLY A 124 -59.12 2.20 5.49
CA GLY A 124 -60.30 2.52 6.30
C GLY A 124 -60.55 4.00 6.53
N VAL A 125 -60.93 4.74 5.50
CA VAL A 125 -62.04 5.71 5.57
C VAL A 125 -62.77 5.69 4.22
N GLY A 126 -63.86 4.93 4.19
CA GLY A 126 -65.01 5.21 3.32
C GLY A 126 -65.95 6.18 4.02
#